data_AF-A0A7X9S299-F1
#
_entry.id   AF-A0A7X9S299-F1
#
_cell.length_a   1.000
_cell.length_b   1.000
_cell.length_c   1.000
_cell.angle_alpha   90.00
_cell.angle_beta   90.00
_cell.angle_gamma   90.00
#
_symmetry.space_group_name_H-M   'P 1'
#
loop_
_entity.id
_entity.type
_entity.pdbx_description
1 polymer ?
#
loop_
_entity_poly.entity_id
_entity_poly.type
_entity_poly.pdbx_seq_one_letter_code
_entity_poly.pdbx_strand_id
1 'polypeptide(L)'
;SSWDSTPDIRISGDISGKNIVIGFLYDFQYVFSRFLIKQEQNDGTTSTEDSGRLQLRRAWVNYQDTGAFTVIVDNGSREFNYLVNARVGSTGLRLGQKATTTGQYRFPVTGNALYQKVSLSSFNASPVSIIGCGWEGNYMRRANGI
;
A
#
# COMPACT_ATOMS: atom_id res chain seq x y z
N SER A 1 8.02 -22.14 -14.98
CA SER A 1 8.49 -21.14 -15.97
C SER A 1 7.99 -21.56 -17.34
N SER A 2 6.95 -20.88 -17.84
CA SER A 2 6.17 -21.27 -19.04
C SER A 2 6.69 -20.68 -20.36
N TRP A 3 7.70 -19.80 -20.32
CA TRP A 3 8.20 -19.08 -21.49
C TRP A 3 9.11 -19.90 -22.40
N ASP A 4 9.66 -21.01 -21.90
CA ASP A 4 10.57 -21.90 -22.65
C ASP A 4 9.80 -22.84 -23.60
N SER A 5 8.59 -23.26 -23.20
CA SER A 5 7.75 -24.17 -23.98
C SER A 5 6.89 -23.49 -25.05
N THR A 6 6.60 -22.19 -24.87
CA THR A 6 5.75 -21.41 -25.78
C THR A 6 6.26 -19.96 -25.86
N PRO A 7 7.22 -19.67 -26.77
CA PRO A 7 7.80 -18.34 -26.90
C PRO A 7 6.91 -17.35 -27.69
N ASP A 8 5.76 -17.77 -28.20
CA ASP A 8 4.92 -16.97 -29.09
C ASP A 8 3.97 -16.04 -28.33
N ILE A 9 3.96 -14.76 -28.70
CA ILE A 9 2.97 -13.77 -28.24
C ILE A 9 1.90 -13.61 -29.33
N ARG A 10 0.67 -14.04 -29.03
CA ARG A 10 -0.47 -13.93 -29.97
C ARG A 10 -1.28 -12.67 -29.69
N ILE A 11 -1.33 -11.76 -30.66
CA ILE A 11 -2.13 -10.54 -30.61
C ILE A 11 -3.30 -10.72 -31.56
N SER A 12 -4.53 -10.57 -31.08
CA SER A 12 -5.74 -10.69 -31.89
C SER A 12 -6.06 -9.38 -32.63
N GLY A 13 -6.16 -9.43 -33.96
CA GLY A 13 -6.62 -8.32 -34.81
C GLY A 13 -5.58 -7.83 -35.82
N ASP A 14 -5.99 -6.91 -36.71
CA ASP A 14 -5.08 -6.26 -37.66
C ASP A 14 -4.22 -5.19 -36.96
N ILE A 15 -2.91 -5.40 -37.05
CA ILE A 15 -1.86 -4.55 -36.48
C ILE A 15 -1.08 -3.77 -37.53
N SER A 16 -1.48 -3.83 -38.81
CA SER A 16 -0.83 -3.08 -39.88
C SER A 16 -0.81 -1.58 -39.58
N GLY A 17 0.39 -0.98 -39.60
CA GLY A 17 0.61 0.44 -39.35
C GLY A 17 0.46 0.90 -37.88
N LYS A 18 0.38 -0.01 -36.90
CA LYS A 18 0.26 0.34 -35.47
C LYS A 18 1.58 0.11 -34.73
N ASN A 19 1.93 1.04 -33.84
CA ASN A 19 3.03 0.87 -32.90
C ASN A 19 2.58 -0.03 -31.74
N ILE A 20 3.30 -1.13 -31.51
CA ILE A 20 3.04 -2.08 -30.42
C ILE A 20 4.12 -1.87 -29.35
N VAL A 21 3.68 -1.76 -28.10
CA VAL A 21 4.58 -1.74 -26.93
C VAL A 21 4.31 -2.99 -26.11
N ILE A 22 5.32 -3.85 -25.98
CA ILE A 22 5.27 -5.07 -25.18
C ILE A 22 6.25 -4.89 -24.01
N GLY A 23 5.83 -5.28 -22.81
CA GLY A 23 6.66 -5.21 -21.62
C GLY A 23 6.12 -6.13 -20.54
N PHE A 24 6.92 -6.30 -19.49
CA PHE A 24 6.50 -7.04 -18.31
C PHE A 24 5.74 -6.12 -17.36
N LEU A 25 4.71 -6.68 -16.72
CA LEU A 25 4.07 -6.01 -15.61
C LEU A 25 5.05 -5.96 -14.44
N TYR A 26 5.17 -4.77 -13.84
CA TYR A 26 5.93 -4.59 -12.63
C TYR A 26 5.05 -4.95 -11.44
N ASP A 27 5.46 -5.97 -10.68
CA ASP A 27 4.81 -6.31 -9.42
C ASP A 27 5.34 -5.40 -8.32
N PHE A 28 4.58 -4.34 -8.03
CA PHE A 28 4.93 -3.43 -6.95
C PHE A 28 4.47 -4.05 -5.64
N GLN A 29 5.42 -4.34 -4.74
CA GLN A 29 5.12 -4.71 -3.36
C GLN A 29 5.90 -3.82 -2.39
N TYR A 30 5.18 -3.25 -1.42
CA TYR A 30 5.79 -2.49 -0.33
C TYR A 30 5.20 -2.94 1.00
N VAL A 31 6.05 -3.31 1.95
CA VAL A 31 5.64 -3.74 3.29
C VAL A 31 6.01 -2.64 4.27
N PHE A 32 5.03 -2.14 5.02
CA PHE A 32 5.30 -1.16 6.08
C PHE A 32 6.10 -1.79 7.20
N SER A 33 6.99 -1.00 7.80
CA SER A 33 7.62 -1.35 9.07
C SER A 33 6.55 -1.53 10.16
N ARG A 34 6.84 -2.33 11.18
CA ARG A 34 5.97 -2.48 12.34
C ARG A 34 5.66 -1.11 12.94
N PHE A 35 4.37 -0.86 13.21
CA PHE A 35 3.93 0.39 13.81
C PHE A 35 4.31 0.39 15.29
N LEU A 36 5.42 1.03 15.62
CA LEU A 36 5.94 1.16 16.97
C LEU A 36 6.02 2.65 17.34
N ILE A 37 5.91 2.96 18.63
CA ILE A 37 6.12 4.31 19.12
C ILE A 37 7.64 4.56 19.12
N LYS A 38 8.06 5.50 18.28
CA LYS A 38 9.41 6.05 18.29
C LYS A 38 9.38 7.34 19.08
N GLN A 39 10.09 7.39 20.19
CA GLN A 39 10.34 8.65 20.90
C GLN A 39 11.74 9.12 20.55
N GLU A 40 11.83 10.34 20.03
CA GLU A 40 13.12 11.04 19.92
C GLU A 40 13.47 11.55 21.31
N GLN A 41 14.56 11.03 21.87
CA GLN A 41 15.12 11.56 23.10
C GLN A 41 15.90 12.84 22.77
N ASN A 42 15.98 13.79 23.71
CA ASN A 42 16.62 15.10 23.51
C ASN A 42 18.09 15.05 23.00
N ASP A 43 18.72 13.87 23.01
CA ASP A 43 20.08 13.63 22.57
C ASP A 43 20.17 13.07 21.13
N GLY A 44 19.08 13.09 20.37
CA GLY A 44 19.02 12.65 18.97
C GLY A 44 18.94 11.12 18.78
N THR A 45 18.92 10.35 19.87
CA THR A 45 18.72 8.90 19.83
C THR A 45 17.23 8.55 19.75
N THR A 46 16.86 7.72 18.77
CA THR A 46 15.50 7.20 18.65
C THR A 46 15.34 5.95 19.52
N SER A 47 14.69 6.09 20.67
CA SER A 47 14.34 4.94 21.52
C SER A 47 12.97 4.40 21.10
N THR A 48 12.91 3.11 20.80
CA THR A 48 11.63 2.43 20.55
C THR A 48 11.06 2.00 21.90
N GLU A 49 9.91 2.55 22.30
CA GLU A 49 9.28 2.17 23.56
C GLU A 49 8.61 0.79 23.43
N ASP A 50 9.16 -0.22 24.11
CA ASP A 50 8.62 -1.59 24.18
C ASP A 50 7.88 -1.89 25.51
N SER A 51 7.80 -0.91 26.41
CA SER A 51 7.25 -1.10 27.77
C SER A 51 5.72 -0.99 27.90
N GLY A 52 5.00 -0.83 26.79
CA GLY A 52 3.56 -0.62 26.77
C GLY A 52 2.83 -1.38 25.66
N ARG A 53 1.50 -1.46 25.74
CA ARG A 53 0.66 -2.13 24.73
C ARG A 53 0.05 -1.08 23.80
N LEU A 54 0.46 -1.09 22.53
CA LEU A 54 -0.14 -0.29 21.48
C LEU A 54 -1.30 -1.05 20.82
N GLN A 55 -2.51 -0.47 20.88
CA GLN A 55 -3.70 -0.94 20.19
C GLN A 55 -4.01 -0.03 19.01
N LEU A 56 -3.71 -0.50 17.80
CA LEU A 56 -4.02 0.21 16.57
C LEU A 56 -5.54 0.19 16.31
N ARG A 57 -6.04 1.27 15.72
CA ARG A 57 -7.44 1.42 15.29
C ARG A 57 -7.54 1.61 13.78
N ARG A 58 -6.81 2.59 13.26
CA ARG A 58 -6.87 2.98 11.84
C ARG A 58 -5.48 3.37 11.35
N ALA A 59 -5.23 3.15 10.07
CA ALA A 59 -4.09 3.70 9.37
C ALA A 59 -4.57 4.39 8.10
N TRP A 60 -3.71 5.23 7.54
CA TRP A 60 -3.96 5.85 6.25
C TRP A 60 -2.71 5.91 5.41
N VAL A 61 -2.92 5.91 4.10
CA VAL A 61 -1.88 6.09 3.09
C VAL A 61 -2.27 7.27 2.22
N ASN A 62 -1.31 8.19 2.04
CA ASN A 62 -1.39 9.31 1.12
C ASN A 62 -0.75 8.89 -0.19
N TYR A 63 -1.49 9.04 -1.27
CA TYR A 63 -1.05 8.70 -2.62
C TYR A 63 -1.38 9.85 -3.57
N GLN A 64 -0.57 9.99 -4.62
CA GLN A 64 -0.76 11.00 -5.64
C GLN A 64 -0.54 10.39 -7.01
N ASP A 65 -1.37 10.79 -7.97
CA ASP A 65 -1.29 10.39 -9.38
C ASP A 65 -1.09 8.87 -9.57
N THR A 66 -1.76 8.10 -8.72
CA THR A 66 -1.56 6.66 -8.58
C THR A 66 -2.71 5.89 -9.22
N GLY A 67 -2.41 4.77 -9.86
CA GLY A 67 -3.43 3.84 -10.35
C GLY A 67 -4.05 3.00 -9.23
N ALA A 68 -4.73 1.91 -9.60
CA ALA A 68 -5.29 1.01 -8.61
C ALA A 68 -4.19 0.21 -7.87
N PHE A 69 -4.34 0.09 -6.56
CA PHE A 69 -3.49 -0.71 -5.68
C PHE A 69 -4.32 -1.35 -4.57
N THR A 70 -3.80 -2.42 -3.98
CA THR A 70 -4.44 -3.14 -2.89
C THR A 70 -3.66 -2.93 -1.60
N VAL A 71 -4.35 -2.54 -0.53
CA VAL A 71 -3.80 -2.55 0.82
C VAL A 71 -4.17 -3.86 1.48
N ILE A 72 -3.16 -4.62 1.89
CA ILE A 72 -3.28 -5.92 2.53
C ILE A 72 -2.94 -5.73 4.01
N VAL A 73 -3.91 -5.99 4.89
CA VAL A 73 -3.76 -5.90 6.35
C VAL A 73 -3.85 -7.29 6.94
N ASP A 74 -2.73 -7.77 7.47
CA ASP A 74 -2.64 -9.06 8.15
C ASP A 74 -2.54 -8.85 9.66
N ASN A 75 -3.46 -9.45 10.41
CA ASN A 75 -3.51 -9.44 11.88
C ASN A 75 -2.92 -10.72 12.49
N GLY A 76 -2.11 -11.46 11.74
CA GLY A 76 -1.49 -12.74 12.12
C GLY A 76 -2.42 -13.94 12.08
N SER A 77 -3.74 -13.74 11.98
CA SER A 77 -4.75 -14.80 11.89
C SER A 77 -5.69 -14.64 10.69
N ARG A 78 -5.80 -13.43 10.16
CA ARG A 78 -6.69 -13.07 9.05
C ARG A 78 -6.05 -11.97 8.23
N GLU A 79 -6.15 -12.12 6.92
CA GLU A 79 -5.75 -11.12 5.93
C GLU A 79 -7.00 -10.37 5.44
N PHE A 80 -6.91 -9.04 5.38
CA PHE A 80 -7.94 -8.16 4.85
C PHE A 80 -7.39 -7.39 3.67
N ASN A 81 -8.05 -7.53 2.52
CA ASN A 81 -7.63 -6.91 1.27
C ASN A 81 -8.56 -5.75 0.90
N TYR A 82 -8.00 -4.55 0.89
CA TYR A 82 -8.70 -3.31 0.58
C TYR A 82 -8.23 -2.78 -0.78
N LEU A 83 -9.06 -2.95 -1.81
CA LEU A 83 -8.79 -2.40 -3.13
C LEU A 83 -9.03 -0.89 -3.14
N VAL A 84 -8.00 -0.13 -3.52
CA VAL A 84 -8.06 1.30 -3.77
C VAL A 84 -8.00 1.52 -5.28
N ASN A 85 -9.05 2.10 -5.84
CA ASN A 85 -9.16 2.41 -7.25
C ASN A 85 -9.65 3.85 -7.47
N ALA A 86 -9.45 4.37 -8.67
CA ALA A 86 -10.06 5.63 -9.08
C ALA A 86 -11.58 5.49 -9.08
N ARG A 87 -12.27 6.32 -8.29
CA ARG A 87 -13.74 6.32 -8.22
C ARG A 87 -14.31 6.99 -9.45
N VAL A 88 -15.32 6.36 -10.06
CA VAL A 88 -16.14 6.91 -11.16
C VAL A 88 -16.73 8.25 -10.71
N GLY A 89 -16.39 9.35 -11.39
CA GLY A 89 -16.80 10.72 -11.04
C GLY A 89 -15.74 11.58 -10.33
N SER A 90 -14.53 11.05 -10.10
CA SER A 90 -13.38 11.88 -9.67
C SER A 90 -12.87 12.75 -10.83
N THR A 91 -12.41 13.96 -10.53
CA THR A 91 -11.99 15.00 -11.50
C THR A 91 -10.90 14.56 -12.48
N GLY A 92 -10.20 13.44 -12.19
CA GLY A 92 -9.15 12.85 -13.02
C GLY A 92 -9.65 11.81 -14.06
N LEU A 93 -10.92 11.44 -14.06
CA LEU A 93 -11.48 10.51 -15.05
C LEU A 93 -11.84 11.25 -16.35
N ARG A 94 -10.83 11.45 -17.21
CA ARG A 94 -11.07 11.84 -18.60
C ARG A 94 -11.32 10.59 -19.44
N LEU A 95 -12.42 10.58 -20.20
CA LEU A 95 -12.70 9.53 -21.18
C LEU A 95 -11.49 9.38 -22.12
N GLY A 96 -10.94 8.18 -22.21
CA GLY A 96 -9.75 7.89 -23.04
C GLY A 96 -8.39 8.08 -22.35
N GLN A 97 -8.35 8.49 -21.09
CA GLN A 97 -7.11 8.52 -20.30
C GLN A 97 -7.14 7.54 -19.13
N LYS A 98 -5.95 7.12 -18.71
CA LYS A 98 -5.76 6.22 -17.59
C LYS A 98 -6.17 6.92 -16.30
N ALA A 99 -7.10 6.31 -15.56
CA ALA A 99 -7.63 6.88 -14.34
C ALA A 99 -6.58 6.83 -13.22
N THR A 100 -5.88 7.94 -13.00
CA THR A 100 -5.06 8.16 -11.81
C THR A 100 -5.89 8.86 -10.75
N THR A 101 -5.58 8.57 -9.48
CA THR A 101 -6.24 9.18 -8.34
C THR A 101 -5.20 9.73 -7.37
N THR A 102 -5.55 10.85 -6.75
CA THR A 102 -4.80 11.51 -5.70
C THR A 102 -5.70 11.62 -4.49
N GLY A 103 -5.20 11.26 -3.32
CA GLY A 103 -5.99 11.31 -2.10
C GLY A 103 -5.37 10.57 -0.93
N GLN A 104 -6.19 10.42 0.10
CA GLN A 104 -5.86 9.67 1.29
C GLN A 104 -6.85 8.52 1.44
N TYR A 105 -6.34 7.30 1.56
CA TYR A 105 -7.16 6.13 1.86
C TYR A 105 -6.96 5.74 3.31
N ARG A 106 -8.04 5.74 4.09
CA ARG A 106 -8.05 5.36 5.51
C ARG A 106 -8.68 3.97 5.66
N PHE A 107 -7.96 3.06 6.30
CA PHE A 107 -8.37 1.67 6.48
C PHE A 107 -8.23 1.25 7.95
N PRO A 108 -9.09 0.33 8.43
CA PRO A 108 -8.98 -0.18 9.79
C PRO A 108 -7.78 -1.13 9.91
N VAL A 109 -7.01 -0.96 10.98
CA VAL A 109 -5.90 -1.85 11.36
C VAL A 109 -6.09 -2.16 12.83
N THR A 110 -7.19 -2.87 13.16
CA THR A 110 -7.61 -3.05 14.54
C THR A 110 -6.88 -4.22 15.18
N GLY A 111 -6.04 -3.94 16.17
CA GLY A 111 -5.39 -5.00 16.94
C GLY A 111 -4.09 -4.55 17.62
N ASN A 112 -3.34 -5.54 18.10
CA ASN A 112 -2.03 -5.29 18.69
C ASN A 112 -1.01 -5.00 17.60
N ALA A 113 -0.33 -3.85 17.71
CA ALA A 113 0.64 -3.41 16.72
C ALA A 113 1.78 -4.40 16.47
N LEU A 114 2.11 -5.24 17.46
CA LEU A 114 3.12 -6.30 17.35
C LEU A 114 2.82 -7.36 16.29
N TYR A 115 1.53 -7.66 16.07
CA TYR A 115 1.08 -8.72 15.14
C TYR A 115 0.51 -8.17 13.83
N GLN A 116 0.39 -6.84 13.72
CA GLN A 116 -0.20 -6.19 12.56
C GLN A 116 0.87 -5.96 11.49
N LYS A 117 0.63 -6.48 10.30
CA LYS A 117 1.47 -6.29 9.12
C LYS A 117 0.62 -5.69 8.02
N VAL A 118 1.03 -4.52 7.53
CA VAL A 118 0.38 -3.85 6.41
C VAL A 118 1.30 -3.86 5.21
N SER A 119 0.77 -4.27 4.06
CA SER A 119 1.49 -4.22 2.80
C SER A 119 0.62 -3.62 1.70
N LEU A 120 1.29 -3.10 0.68
CA LEU A 120 0.69 -2.56 -0.52
C LEU A 120 1.15 -3.43 -1.68
N SER A 121 0.22 -3.81 -2.53
CA SER A 121 0.51 -4.53 -3.77
C SER A 121 -0.18 -3.84 -4.95
N SER A 122 0.50 -3.78 -6.09
CA SER A 122 -0.13 -3.39 -7.35
C SER A 122 0.48 -4.18 -8.50
N PHE A 123 -0.38 -4.92 -9.18
CA PHE A 123 -0.05 -5.68 -10.40
C PHE A 123 -0.72 -5.03 -11.62
N ASN A 124 -0.59 -3.71 -11.73
CA ASN A 124 -1.15 -2.94 -12.83
C ASN A 124 -0.03 -2.21 -13.55
N ALA A 125 -0.16 -1.98 -14.86
CA ALA A 125 0.77 -1.15 -15.64
C ALA A 125 0.72 0.35 -15.26
N SER A 126 0.15 0.68 -14.10
CA SER A 126 -0.13 2.03 -13.63
C SER A 126 0.99 2.50 -12.71
N PRO A 127 1.32 3.81 -12.73
CA PRO A 127 2.23 4.34 -11.73
C PRO A 127 1.62 4.17 -10.33
N VAL A 128 2.47 3.87 -9.35
CA VAL A 128 2.15 3.86 -7.92
C VAL A 128 3.11 4.82 -7.23
N SER A 129 2.55 5.85 -6.59
CA SER A 129 3.30 6.88 -5.87
C SER A 129 2.67 7.11 -4.51
N ILE A 130 3.42 6.71 -3.48
CA ILE A 130 3.01 6.76 -2.08
C ILE A 130 3.83 7.84 -1.40
N ILE A 131 3.16 8.91 -0.98
CA ILE A 131 3.82 10.11 -0.44
C ILE A 131 4.04 9.98 1.06
N GLY A 132 3.15 9.29 1.75
CA GLY A 132 3.24 9.16 3.20
C GLY A 132 2.23 8.18 3.76
N CYS A 133 2.45 7.83 5.01
CA CYS A 133 1.55 6.97 5.77
C CYS A 133 1.46 7.47 7.21
N GLY A 134 0.40 7.08 7.89
CA GLY A 134 0.21 7.36 9.30
C GLY A 134 -0.74 6.34 9.94
N TRP A 135 -0.71 6.29 11.26
CA TRP A 135 -1.56 5.39 12.04
C TRP A 135 -2.09 6.09 13.28
N GLU A 136 -3.20 5.58 13.78
CA GLU A 136 -3.88 6.03 14.99
C GLU A 136 -4.15 4.81 15.88
N GLY A 137 -3.80 4.93 17.15
CA GLY A 137 -3.98 3.87 18.13
C GLY A 137 -4.01 4.41 19.55
N ASN A 138 -4.46 3.57 20.47
CA ASN A 138 -4.40 3.83 21.91
C ASN A 138 -3.16 3.12 22.48
N TYR A 139 -2.34 3.88 23.19
CA TYR A 139 -1.18 3.36 23.90
C TYR A 139 -1.45 3.38 25.40
N MET A 140 -1.36 2.21 26.04
CA MET A 140 -1.45 2.08 27.49
C MET A 140 -0.14 1.57 28.05
N ARG A 141 0.48 2.38 28.91
CA ARG A 141 1.66 2.03 29.69
C ARG A 141 1.23 1.86 31.15
N ARG A 142 1.65 0.74 31.78
CA ARG A 142 1.33 0.42 33.18
C ARG A 142 2.47 0.75 34.15
N ALA A 143 3.66 1.02 33.64
CA ALA A 143 4.81 1.41 34.44
C ALA A 143 4.99 2.92 34.36
N ASN A 144 4.85 3.63 35.49
CA ASN A 144 5.32 5.00 35.60
C ASN A 144 6.85 4.95 35.51
N GLY A 145 7.45 5.78 34.65
CA GLY A 145 8.90 5.95 34.66
C GLY A 145 9.35 6.36 36.05
N ILE A 146 10.38 5.70 36.57
CA ILE A 146 11.11 6.15 37.76
C ILE A 146 11.96 7.34 37.33
#